data_AF-A0A1F9EUZ8-F1
#
_entry.id   AF-A0A1F9EUZ8-F1
#
_cell.length_a   1.000
_cell.length_b   1.000
_cell.length_c   1.000
_cell.angle_alpha   90.00
_cell.angle_beta   90.00
_cell.angle_gamma   90.00
#
_symmetry.space_group_name_H-M   'P 1'
#
loop_
_entity.id
_entity.type
_entity.pdbx_description
1 polymer ?
#
loop_
_entity_poly.entity_id
_entity_poly.type
_entity_poly.pdbx_seq_one_letter_code
_entity_poly.pdbx_strand_id
1 'polypeptide(L)'
;MKKLTLPALLLAATACTMPPPVETVDPTIDQAELARFRRAVPKKQNLSAALPESIAGTGALVGDPAVYPQMAVPHVVGVNTLIGNILDTVEAVVATPPTLFNSETHEFLWGPFDNGDSPLEGDKALVYIREQPEGEDFQFVFAFARLMGDDVASAVPVIWGGVNPNPDDEDQGSGVLLLDFEASRAFGEANGADVTTEARGRFAAGFARGPNDDGSDSMVTIVIGSFRGFNGEGGTEVVNVDHLWGNVTGADGNTIDFMNLAIEGNVLQDTTAAETLDMQLVLWNRGLGRGEVVLTGGDAGANIGDGTECWDAAVEQQYYQVVVTDEAGTETVIETEGDAATGCPAPFDVPLADLGIPTLADVDQGILGALQNAAENGLGG
;
A
#
# COMPACT_ATOMS: atom_id res chain seq x y z
N MET A 1 -7.19 23.60 3.25
CA MET A 1 -6.47 22.40 2.80
C MET A 1 -6.56 22.29 1.28
N LYS A 2 -5.45 22.47 0.54
CA LYS A 2 -5.40 21.95 -0.83
C LYS A 2 -5.56 20.44 -0.68
N LYS A 3 -6.52 19.84 -1.38
CA LYS A 3 -6.69 18.39 -1.38
C LYS A 3 -5.34 17.79 -1.73
N LEU A 4 -4.74 17.03 -0.81
CA LEU A 4 -3.71 16.05 -1.15
C LEU A 4 -4.41 14.98 -1.97
N THR A 5 -4.75 15.31 -3.21
CA THR A 5 -5.07 14.29 -4.20
C THR A 5 -3.76 13.61 -4.45
N LEU A 6 -3.56 12.44 -3.82
CA LEU A 6 -2.58 11.47 -4.28
C LEU A 6 -2.83 11.40 -5.80
N PRO A 7 -1.93 11.92 -6.65
CA PRO A 7 -2.14 11.83 -8.08
C PRO A 7 -2.36 10.35 -8.32
N ALA A 8 -3.47 10.01 -8.98
CA ALA A 8 -3.80 8.64 -9.30
C ALA A 8 -2.57 8.05 -9.99
N LEU A 9 -1.78 7.29 -9.22
CA LEU A 9 -0.67 6.50 -9.72
C LEU A 9 -1.36 5.34 -10.43
N LEU A 10 -1.93 5.64 -11.59
CA LEU A 10 -1.70 4.77 -12.71
C LEU A 10 -0.19 4.82 -12.90
N LEU A 11 0.53 3.92 -12.22
CA LEU A 11 1.48 3.15 -13.00
C LEU A 11 0.65 2.67 -14.17
N ALA A 12 0.84 3.35 -15.29
CA ALA A 12 0.80 2.69 -16.55
C ALA A 12 1.75 1.49 -16.41
N ALA A 13 1.23 0.38 -15.87
CA ALA A 13 1.32 -0.89 -16.53
C ALA A 13 0.59 -0.73 -17.87
N THR A 14 1.00 0.25 -18.68
CA THR A 14 0.73 0.26 -20.08
C THR A 14 1.35 -1.02 -20.53
N ALA A 15 0.50 -1.84 -21.14
CA ALA A 15 0.88 -3.11 -21.67
C ALA A 15 2.25 -2.93 -22.34
N CYS A 16 3.30 -3.53 -21.75
CA CYS A 16 4.34 -4.11 -22.58
C CYS A 16 3.57 -4.71 -23.74
N THR A 17 3.78 -4.22 -24.97
CA THR A 17 3.09 -4.75 -26.13
C THR A 17 3.56 -6.19 -26.23
N MET A 18 2.88 -7.07 -25.49
CA MET A 18 3.32 -8.43 -25.31
C MET A 18 3.27 -9.01 -26.70
N PRO A 19 4.41 -9.44 -27.27
CA PRO A 19 4.38 -10.12 -28.53
C PRO A 19 3.37 -11.26 -28.41
N PRO A 20 2.58 -11.56 -29.46
CA PRO A 20 1.65 -12.68 -29.43
C PRO A 20 2.39 -13.91 -28.92
N PRO A 21 1.78 -14.73 -28.04
CA PRO A 21 2.46 -15.80 -27.33
C PRO A 21 3.25 -16.64 -28.34
N VAL A 22 4.57 -16.72 -28.16
CA VAL A 22 5.40 -17.61 -28.94
C VAL A 22 5.00 -19.03 -28.54
N GLU A 23 4.27 -19.73 -29.42
CA GLU A 23 3.64 -21.03 -29.16
C GLU A 23 4.63 -22.19 -28.87
N THR A 24 5.94 -21.96 -28.93
CA THR A 24 6.93 -22.98 -28.60
C THR A 24 7.46 -22.76 -27.20
N VAL A 25 6.74 -23.29 -26.20
CA VAL A 25 7.31 -23.57 -24.87
C VAL A 25 8.56 -24.43 -25.10
N ASP A 26 9.70 -24.06 -24.52
CA ASP A 26 10.86 -24.95 -24.54
C ASP A 26 10.43 -26.29 -23.94
N PRO A 27 10.46 -27.40 -24.72
CA PRO A 27 9.96 -28.69 -24.27
C PRO A 27 10.77 -29.28 -23.09
N THR A 28 11.87 -28.63 -22.71
CA THR A 28 12.67 -28.99 -21.55
C THR A 28 12.17 -28.41 -20.23
N ILE A 29 11.23 -27.47 -20.25
CA ILE A 29 10.66 -26.88 -19.02
C ILE A 29 9.69 -27.85 -18.35
N ASP A 30 9.99 -28.22 -17.10
CA ASP A 30 9.07 -28.98 -16.25
C ASP A 30 7.80 -28.15 -15.96
N GLN A 31 6.68 -28.60 -16.51
CA GLN A 31 5.39 -27.94 -16.35
C GLN A 31 4.86 -28.00 -14.92
N ALA A 32 5.22 -29.02 -14.14
CA ALA A 32 4.82 -29.11 -12.74
C ALA A 32 5.57 -28.08 -11.89
N GLU A 33 6.85 -27.88 -12.18
CA GLU A 33 7.67 -26.85 -11.55
C GLU A 33 7.20 -25.45 -11.92
N LEU A 34 6.98 -25.17 -13.22
CA LEU A 34 6.41 -23.90 -13.66
C LEU A 34 5.05 -23.60 -12.99
N ALA A 35 4.19 -24.60 -12.84
CA ALA A 35 2.92 -24.45 -12.13
C ALA A 35 3.11 -24.14 -10.64
N ARG A 36 4.15 -24.67 -9.98
CA ARG A 36 4.50 -24.33 -8.59
C ARG A 36 4.89 -22.85 -8.48
N PHE A 37 5.77 -22.37 -9.36
CA PHE A 37 6.21 -20.97 -9.37
C PHE A 37 5.08 -19.99 -9.67
N ARG A 38 4.18 -20.33 -10.59
CA ARG A 38 2.99 -19.50 -10.88
C ARG A 38 2.06 -19.36 -9.68
N ARG A 39 1.85 -20.44 -8.92
CA ARG A 39 1.04 -20.40 -7.69
C ARG A 39 1.70 -19.63 -6.55
N ALA A 40 3.00 -19.37 -6.63
CA ALA A 40 3.69 -18.59 -5.61
C ALA A 40 3.36 -17.10 -5.68
N VAL A 41 2.94 -16.58 -6.86
CA VAL A 41 2.56 -15.18 -7.02
C VAL A 41 1.23 -14.93 -6.29
N PRO A 42 1.19 -14.04 -5.28
CA PRO A 42 -0.04 -13.69 -4.59
C PRO A 42 -1.04 -13.08 -5.57
N LYS A 43 -2.30 -13.48 -5.44
CA LYS A 43 -3.37 -12.93 -6.27
C LYS A 43 -3.85 -11.62 -5.65
N LYS A 44 -4.21 -10.65 -6.49
CA LYS A 44 -4.84 -9.39 -6.04
C LYS A 44 -6.05 -9.60 -5.15
N GLN A 45 -6.83 -10.65 -5.43
CA GLN A 45 -8.02 -11.01 -4.65
C GLN A 45 -7.70 -11.28 -3.18
N ASN A 46 -6.45 -11.68 -2.89
CA ASN A 46 -5.97 -11.94 -1.53
C ASN A 46 -5.76 -10.63 -0.76
N LEU A 47 -5.60 -9.50 -1.47
CA LEU A 47 -5.31 -8.18 -0.88
C LEU A 47 -6.47 -7.21 -1.00
N SER A 48 -7.45 -7.49 -1.87
CA SER A 48 -8.58 -6.61 -2.09
C SER A 48 -9.74 -6.94 -1.15
N ALA A 49 -10.03 -6.07 -0.18
CA ALA A 49 -11.39 -5.94 0.34
C ALA A 49 -12.10 -4.81 -0.41
N ALA A 50 -13.34 -5.04 -0.83
CA ALA A 50 -14.12 -4.02 -1.53
C ALA A 50 -14.51 -2.89 -0.55
N LEU A 51 -13.85 -1.75 -0.59
CA LEU A 51 -14.22 -0.59 0.22
C LEU A 51 -15.57 0.02 -0.24
N PRO A 52 -16.32 0.72 0.63
CA PRO A 52 -17.64 1.24 0.30
C PRO A 52 -17.62 2.29 -0.82
N GLU A 53 -18.50 2.14 -1.81
CA GLU A 53 -18.61 3.01 -3.00
C GLU A 53 -19.09 4.44 -2.68
N SER A 54 -19.76 4.65 -1.53
CA SER A 54 -20.44 5.90 -1.16
C SER A 54 -19.52 7.05 -0.75
N ILE A 55 -18.22 6.81 -0.52
CA ILE A 55 -17.28 7.80 0.06
C ILE A 55 -16.79 8.84 -0.97
N ALA A 56 -17.26 8.79 -2.22
CA ALA A 56 -16.76 9.63 -3.32
C ALA A 56 -17.33 11.08 -3.42
N GLY A 57 -18.06 11.61 -2.42
CA GLY A 57 -18.77 12.91 -2.50
C GLY A 57 -18.20 14.02 -1.61
N THR A 58 -18.10 15.25 -2.11
CA THR A 58 -17.38 16.38 -1.47
C THR A 58 -18.23 17.35 -0.63
N GLY A 59 -17.72 17.72 0.55
CA GLY A 59 -18.03 18.96 1.30
C GLY A 59 -18.93 18.74 2.52
N ALA A 60 -18.50 19.18 3.71
CA ALA A 60 -19.14 18.89 4.99
C ALA A 60 -19.96 20.07 5.55
N LEU A 61 -21.22 19.81 5.86
CA LEU A 61 -22.07 20.39 6.90
C LEU A 61 -23.00 19.26 7.39
N VAL A 62 -23.25 19.12 8.70
CA VAL A 62 -24.16 18.13 9.33
C VAL A 62 -25.26 17.58 8.39
N GLY A 63 -25.16 16.30 8.04
CA GLY A 63 -25.97 15.64 7.01
C GLY A 63 -25.22 15.35 5.69
N ASP A 64 -23.99 15.85 5.56
CA ASP A 64 -23.04 15.53 4.48
C ASP A 64 -22.15 14.32 4.85
N PRO A 65 -21.41 13.72 3.88
CA PRO A 65 -20.61 12.54 4.17
C PRO A 65 -19.42 12.88 5.09
N ALA A 66 -19.02 11.92 5.92
CA ALA A 66 -17.97 12.11 6.91
C ALA A 66 -16.59 12.40 6.29
N VAL A 67 -15.82 13.26 6.97
CA VAL A 67 -14.55 13.85 6.51
C VAL A 67 -13.40 12.83 6.57
N TYR A 68 -13.20 12.15 7.69
CA TYR A 68 -12.10 11.21 7.88
C TYR A 68 -12.19 10.01 6.94
N PRO A 69 -13.36 9.38 6.71
CA PRO A 69 -13.49 8.38 5.65
C PRO A 69 -13.14 8.94 4.27
N GLN A 70 -13.58 10.17 3.93
CA GLN A 70 -13.23 10.82 2.66
C GLN A 70 -11.73 11.07 2.49
N MET A 71 -10.98 11.18 3.58
CA MET A 71 -9.52 11.34 3.56
C MET A 71 -8.80 9.99 3.52
N ALA A 72 -9.13 9.08 4.42
CA ALA A 72 -8.40 7.83 4.61
C ALA A 72 -8.71 6.78 3.53
N VAL A 73 -9.98 6.61 3.18
CA VAL A 73 -10.41 5.52 2.28
C VAL A 73 -9.78 5.65 0.90
N PRO A 74 -9.75 6.82 0.24
CA PRO A 74 -9.06 6.95 -1.04
C PRO A 74 -7.57 6.62 -0.98
N HIS A 75 -6.90 6.90 0.15
CA HIS A 75 -5.50 6.52 0.34
C HIS A 75 -5.35 5.00 0.35
N VAL A 76 -6.12 4.30 1.19
CA VAL A 76 -6.09 2.84 1.27
C VAL A 76 -6.48 2.19 -0.06
N VAL A 77 -7.52 2.69 -0.73
CA VAL A 77 -7.91 2.24 -2.08
C VAL A 77 -6.73 2.41 -3.04
N GLY A 78 -6.07 3.56 -3.02
CA GLY A 78 -4.92 3.86 -3.87
C GLY A 78 -3.76 2.89 -3.66
N VAL A 79 -3.36 2.67 -2.40
CA VAL A 79 -2.29 1.73 -2.03
C VAL A 79 -2.64 0.29 -2.42
N ASN A 80 -3.82 -0.19 -2.04
CA ASN A 80 -4.22 -1.57 -2.31
C ASN A 80 -4.43 -1.81 -3.81
N THR A 81 -4.91 -0.81 -4.54
CA THR A 81 -5.02 -0.86 -6.00
C THR A 81 -3.64 -0.90 -6.65
N LEU A 82 -2.67 -0.11 -6.16
CA LEU A 82 -1.30 -0.14 -6.65
C LEU A 82 -0.68 -1.53 -6.48
N ILE A 83 -0.73 -2.10 -5.26
CA ILE A 83 -0.21 -3.43 -4.98
C ILE A 83 -0.93 -4.47 -5.86
N GLY A 84 -2.26 -4.41 -5.89
CA GLY A 84 -3.08 -5.32 -6.69
C GLY A 84 -2.76 -5.26 -8.18
N ASN A 85 -2.57 -4.08 -8.76
CA ASN A 85 -2.23 -3.93 -10.17
C ASN A 85 -0.83 -4.45 -10.49
N ILE A 86 0.13 -4.30 -9.57
CA ILE A 86 1.47 -4.89 -9.72
C ILE A 86 1.36 -6.42 -9.73
N LEU A 87 0.61 -7.01 -8.79
CA LEU A 87 0.39 -8.45 -8.76
C LEU A 87 -0.34 -8.97 -10.00
N ASP A 88 -1.42 -8.30 -10.44
CA ASP A 88 -2.13 -8.62 -11.69
C ASP A 88 -1.17 -8.58 -12.90
N THR A 89 -0.24 -7.62 -12.92
CA THR A 89 0.75 -7.49 -14.00
C THR A 89 1.74 -8.65 -13.98
N VAL A 90 2.26 -9.01 -12.81
CA VAL A 90 3.14 -10.19 -12.66
C VAL A 90 2.40 -11.44 -13.08
N GLU A 91 1.16 -11.65 -12.62
CA GLU A 91 0.31 -12.78 -12.99
C GLU A 91 0.11 -12.87 -14.52
N ALA A 92 -0.21 -11.74 -15.16
CA ALA A 92 -0.40 -11.67 -16.61
C ALA A 92 0.87 -12.03 -17.38
N VAL A 93 2.04 -11.56 -16.94
CA VAL A 93 3.32 -11.91 -17.57
C VAL A 93 3.61 -13.40 -17.38
N VAL A 94 3.49 -13.92 -16.17
CA VAL A 94 3.87 -15.32 -15.88
C VAL A 94 2.89 -16.34 -16.46
N ALA A 95 1.67 -15.94 -16.80
CA ALA A 95 0.71 -16.75 -17.56
C ALA A 95 1.23 -17.12 -18.96
N THR A 96 2.14 -16.33 -19.54
CA THR A 96 2.80 -16.65 -20.81
C THR A 96 3.92 -17.69 -20.62
N PRO A 97 4.35 -18.39 -21.69
CA PRO A 97 5.55 -19.23 -21.62
C PRO A 97 6.78 -18.43 -21.17
N PRO A 98 7.58 -18.92 -20.20
CA PRO A 98 8.82 -18.24 -19.83
C PRO A 98 9.82 -18.29 -20.99
N THR A 99 10.71 -17.32 -21.03
CA THR A 99 11.81 -17.25 -21.99
C THR A 99 12.90 -18.25 -21.66
N LEU A 100 13.20 -18.43 -20.37
CA LEU A 100 14.19 -19.40 -19.90
C LEU A 100 13.88 -19.91 -18.47
N PHE A 101 14.46 -21.05 -18.15
CA PHE A 101 14.59 -21.56 -16.79
C PHE A 101 16.07 -21.75 -16.47
N ASN A 102 16.53 -21.17 -15.37
CA ASN A 102 17.86 -21.36 -14.85
C ASN A 102 17.81 -22.38 -13.69
N SER A 103 18.26 -23.61 -13.97
CA SER A 103 18.28 -24.68 -12.98
C SER A 103 19.30 -24.47 -11.86
N GLU A 104 20.34 -23.66 -12.06
CA GLU A 104 21.34 -23.39 -11.02
C GLU A 104 20.78 -22.46 -9.94
N THR A 105 19.96 -21.48 -10.35
CA THR A 105 19.35 -20.50 -9.44
C THR A 105 17.89 -20.78 -9.11
N HIS A 106 17.31 -21.84 -9.67
CA HIS A 106 15.88 -22.16 -9.54
C HIS A 106 15.00 -20.94 -9.91
N GLU A 107 15.22 -20.41 -11.11
CA GLU A 107 14.64 -19.15 -11.57
C GLU A 107 13.98 -19.29 -12.94
N PHE A 108 12.72 -18.86 -13.02
CA PHE A 108 12.05 -18.63 -14.30
C PHE A 108 12.12 -17.15 -14.68
N LEU A 109 12.37 -16.89 -15.96
CA LEU A 109 12.47 -15.55 -16.49
C LEU A 109 11.59 -15.38 -17.74
N TRP A 110 10.92 -14.23 -17.80
CA TRP A 110 10.06 -13.77 -18.88
C TRP A 110 10.62 -12.47 -19.45
N GLY A 111 10.84 -12.45 -20.77
CA GLY A 111 11.46 -11.32 -21.47
C GLY A 111 12.92 -11.61 -21.83
N PRO A 112 13.69 -10.61 -22.27
CA PRO A 112 13.35 -9.18 -22.25
C PRO A 112 12.25 -8.78 -23.24
N PHE A 113 11.32 -7.94 -22.81
CA PHE A 113 10.26 -7.32 -23.60
C PHE A 113 10.62 -5.87 -23.93
N ASP A 114 10.30 -5.39 -25.12
CA ASP A 114 10.48 -3.98 -25.44
C ASP A 114 9.60 -3.10 -24.53
N ASN A 115 10.20 -2.10 -23.91
CA ASN A 115 9.47 -1.14 -23.09
C ASN A 115 8.91 -0.01 -23.98
N GLY A 116 7.79 -0.29 -24.65
CA GLY A 116 7.27 0.51 -25.76
C GLY A 116 6.93 1.98 -25.45
N ASP A 117 6.70 2.32 -24.18
CA ASP A 117 6.43 3.70 -23.74
C ASP A 117 7.68 4.40 -23.19
N SER A 118 8.82 3.72 -23.17
CA SER A 118 10.07 4.32 -22.72
C SER A 118 10.59 5.34 -23.71
N PRO A 119 11.03 6.54 -23.25
CA PRO A 119 11.73 7.49 -24.12
C PRO A 119 13.14 7.00 -24.50
N LEU A 120 13.62 5.91 -23.90
CA LEU A 120 14.94 5.34 -24.14
C LEU A 120 14.90 4.27 -25.24
N GLU A 121 15.65 4.49 -26.32
CA GLU A 121 15.82 3.48 -27.36
C GLU A 121 16.57 2.26 -26.80
N GLY A 122 15.96 1.08 -26.90
CA GLY A 122 16.53 -0.18 -26.43
C GLY A 122 16.29 -0.49 -24.96
N ASP A 123 15.50 0.32 -24.25
CA ASP A 123 14.99 -0.02 -22.92
C ASP A 123 14.03 -1.20 -23.01
N LYS A 124 14.30 -2.20 -22.18
CA LYS A 124 13.53 -3.42 -22.08
C LYS A 124 13.16 -3.70 -20.64
N ALA A 125 12.13 -4.52 -20.48
CA ALA A 125 11.71 -5.02 -19.19
C ALA A 125 11.79 -6.54 -19.15
N LEU A 126 12.08 -7.10 -17.99
CA LEU A 126 11.94 -8.52 -17.73
C LEU A 126 11.26 -8.76 -16.38
N VAL A 127 10.66 -9.93 -16.25
CA VAL A 127 10.13 -10.44 -14.99
C VAL A 127 10.82 -11.75 -14.67
N TYR A 128 11.22 -11.94 -13.42
CA TYR A 128 11.67 -13.25 -12.95
C TYR A 128 10.96 -13.66 -11.67
N ILE A 129 10.87 -14.97 -11.45
CA ILE A 129 10.52 -15.58 -10.17
C ILE A 129 11.61 -16.58 -9.81
N ARG A 130 12.15 -16.46 -8.61
CA ARG A 130 13.20 -17.33 -8.07
C ARG A 130 12.75 -17.95 -6.76
N GLU A 131 12.94 -19.26 -6.64
CA GLU A 131 12.82 -19.95 -5.35
C GLU A 131 14.09 -19.72 -4.54
N GLN A 132 13.92 -19.31 -3.29
CA GLN A 132 15.04 -19.04 -2.40
C GLN A 132 15.45 -20.31 -1.63
N PRO A 133 16.71 -20.39 -1.18
CA PRO A 133 17.16 -21.45 -0.27
C PRO A 133 16.32 -21.54 1.00
N GLU A 134 16.30 -22.72 1.61
CA GLU A 134 15.65 -22.94 2.91
C GLU A 134 16.29 -22.05 4.00
N GLY A 135 15.45 -21.40 4.80
CA GLY A 135 15.87 -20.52 5.89
C GLY A 135 15.96 -19.03 5.52
N GLU A 136 15.72 -18.68 4.26
CA GLU A 136 15.50 -17.28 3.85
C GLU A 136 14.10 -16.80 4.30
N ASP A 137 13.94 -15.47 4.44
CA ASP A 137 12.69 -14.86 4.93
C ASP A 137 11.49 -15.12 4.01
N PHE A 138 11.74 -15.34 2.72
CA PHE A 138 10.72 -15.59 1.71
C PHE A 138 11.05 -16.84 0.89
N GLN A 139 10.07 -17.71 0.71
CA GLN A 139 10.22 -18.91 -0.12
C GLN A 139 10.45 -18.56 -1.59
N PHE A 140 9.75 -17.56 -2.11
CA PHE A 140 9.93 -17.08 -3.48
C PHE A 140 10.19 -15.58 -3.50
N VAL A 141 10.98 -15.14 -4.47
CA VAL A 141 11.11 -13.73 -4.81
C VAL A 141 10.73 -13.52 -6.26
N PHE A 142 10.10 -12.40 -6.55
CA PHE A 142 9.84 -11.96 -7.91
C PHE A 142 10.34 -10.54 -8.11
N ALA A 143 10.65 -10.18 -9.34
CA ALA A 143 10.98 -8.80 -9.67
C ALA A 143 10.53 -8.42 -11.07
N PHE A 144 10.20 -7.14 -11.23
CA PHE A 144 10.17 -6.47 -12.53
C PHE A 144 11.45 -5.64 -12.63
N ALA A 145 12.25 -5.90 -13.66
CA ALA A 145 13.55 -5.27 -13.84
C ALA A 145 13.65 -4.59 -15.20
N ARG A 146 14.39 -3.48 -15.25
CA ARG A 146 14.73 -2.75 -16.47
C ARG A 146 16.13 -3.11 -16.92
N LEU A 147 16.36 -3.14 -18.22
CA LEU A 147 17.67 -3.41 -18.82
C LEU A 147 17.79 -2.76 -20.19
N MET A 148 19.03 -2.60 -20.69
CA MET A 148 19.28 -2.17 -22.06
C MET A 148 19.58 -3.37 -22.95
N GLY A 149 18.88 -3.45 -24.08
CA GLY A 149 19.02 -4.58 -25.01
C GLY A 149 18.69 -5.91 -24.33
N ASP A 150 19.48 -6.96 -24.62
CA ASP A 150 19.22 -8.32 -24.14
C ASP A 150 20.20 -8.77 -23.02
N ASP A 151 20.92 -7.84 -22.38
CA ASP A 151 21.86 -8.17 -21.30
C ASP A 151 21.15 -8.34 -19.95
N VAL A 152 20.60 -9.53 -19.73
CA VAL A 152 19.89 -9.91 -18.49
C VAL A 152 20.75 -9.71 -17.24
N ALA A 153 22.08 -9.87 -17.33
CA ALA A 153 22.96 -9.71 -16.17
C ALA A 153 23.07 -8.25 -15.70
N SER A 154 22.70 -7.29 -16.55
CA SER A 154 22.66 -5.86 -16.23
C SER A 154 21.32 -5.39 -15.67
N ALA A 155 20.33 -6.28 -15.54
CA ALA A 155 18.97 -5.92 -15.17
C ALA A 155 18.90 -5.30 -13.76
N VAL A 156 18.21 -4.17 -13.67
CA VAL A 156 18.00 -3.40 -12.44
C VAL A 156 16.56 -3.61 -11.97
N PRO A 157 16.32 -4.29 -10.84
CA PRO A 157 15.00 -4.39 -10.25
C PRO A 157 14.46 -3.00 -9.89
N VAL A 158 13.26 -2.69 -10.38
CA VAL A 158 12.52 -1.46 -10.03
C VAL A 158 11.24 -1.78 -9.25
N ILE A 159 10.76 -3.03 -9.39
CA ILE A 159 9.78 -3.63 -8.49
C ILE A 159 10.36 -4.95 -8.02
N TRP A 160 10.25 -5.22 -6.74
CA TRP A 160 10.68 -6.48 -6.14
C TRP A 160 9.63 -6.95 -5.14
N GLY A 161 9.47 -8.26 -4.99
CA GLY A 161 8.64 -8.82 -3.94
C GLY A 161 9.18 -10.15 -3.45
N GLY A 162 8.84 -10.47 -2.21
CA GLY A 162 9.14 -11.72 -1.55
C GLY A 162 7.84 -12.31 -0.99
N VAL A 163 7.62 -13.61 -1.15
CA VAL A 163 6.32 -14.24 -0.86
C VAL A 163 6.48 -15.62 -0.22
N ASN A 164 5.61 -15.86 0.75
CA ASN A 164 5.42 -17.12 1.46
C ASN A 164 3.99 -17.60 1.20
N PRO A 165 3.75 -18.32 0.09
CA PRO A 165 2.43 -18.85 -0.22
C PRO A 165 2.00 -19.88 0.82
N ASN A 166 0.72 -19.93 1.16
CA ASN A 166 0.21 -21.02 1.98
C ASN A 166 0.10 -22.30 1.12
N PRO A 167 0.76 -23.41 1.49
CA PRO A 167 0.72 -24.64 0.71
C PRO A 167 -0.67 -25.30 0.67
N ASP A 168 -1.53 -25.01 1.65
CA ASP A 168 -2.84 -25.63 1.82
C ASP A 168 -3.99 -24.79 1.21
N ASP A 169 -3.75 -23.49 0.96
CA ASP A 169 -4.76 -22.56 0.43
C ASP A 169 -4.11 -21.45 -0.40
N GLU A 170 -4.42 -21.39 -1.70
CA GLU A 170 -3.85 -20.40 -2.63
C GLU A 170 -4.37 -18.96 -2.40
N ASP A 171 -5.43 -18.79 -1.62
CA ASP A 171 -5.99 -17.49 -1.27
C ASP A 171 -5.37 -16.94 0.03
N GLN A 172 -4.42 -17.66 0.62
CA GLN A 172 -3.72 -17.31 1.85
C GLN A 172 -2.21 -17.21 1.64
N GLY A 173 -1.55 -16.52 2.57
CA GLY A 173 -0.11 -16.37 2.59
C GLY A 173 0.31 -14.97 3.01
N SER A 174 1.60 -14.73 2.90
CA SER A 174 2.19 -13.42 3.20
C SER A 174 3.24 -13.04 2.18
N GLY A 175 3.56 -11.77 2.13
CA GLY A 175 4.64 -11.29 1.30
C GLY A 175 4.95 -9.83 1.53
N VAL A 176 5.92 -9.37 0.77
CA VAL A 176 6.36 -7.98 0.72
C VAL A 176 6.47 -7.53 -0.73
N LEU A 177 6.36 -6.23 -0.92
CA LEU A 177 6.56 -5.54 -2.17
C LEU A 177 7.41 -4.30 -1.93
N LEU A 178 8.33 -4.04 -2.85
CA LEU A 178 9.09 -2.80 -2.96
C LEU A 178 8.89 -2.23 -4.37
N LEU A 179 8.50 -0.97 -4.44
CA LEU A 179 8.48 -0.15 -5.65
C LEU A 179 9.52 0.95 -5.50
N ASP A 180 10.55 0.92 -6.34
CA ASP A 180 11.72 1.78 -6.23
C ASP A 180 11.80 2.75 -7.42
N PHE A 181 11.20 3.93 -7.26
CA PHE A 181 11.26 4.99 -8.27
C PHE A 181 12.68 5.53 -8.42
N GLU A 182 13.50 5.51 -7.37
CA GLU A 182 14.88 5.96 -7.43
C GLU A 182 15.76 5.01 -8.25
N ALA A 183 15.54 3.70 -8.18
CA ALA A 183 16.21 2.72 -9.03
C ALA A 183 15.82 2.92 -10.52
N SER A 184 14.53 3.14 -10.79
CA SER A 184 14.06 3.44 -12.15
C SER A 184 14.67 4.73 -12.69
N ARG A 185 14.72 5.77 -11.86
CA ARG A 185 15.29 7.08 -12.18
C ARG A 185 16.80 6.98 -12.43
N ALA A 186 17.52 6.29 -11.55
CA ALA A 186 18.96 6.06 -11.71
C ALA A 186 19.28 5.26 -12.98
N PHE A 187 18.45 4.27 -13.33
CA PHE A 187 18.55 3.57 -14.60
C PHE A 187 18.33 4.53 -15.79
N GLY A 188 17.32 5.40 -15.72
CA GLY A 188 17.06 6.42 -16.73
C GLY A 188 18.24 7.36 -16.93
N GLU A 189 18.76 7.93 -15.84
CA GLU A 189 19.92 8.84 -15.85
C GLU A 189 21.17 8.17 -16.43
N ALA A 190 21.46 6.93 -16.02
CA ALA A 190 22.62 6.19 -16.50
C ALA A 190 22.58 5.92 -18.02
N ASN A 191 21.38 5.91 -18.61
CA ASN A 191 21.14 5.65 -20.03
C ASN A 191 20.71 6.89 -20.82
N GLY A 192 20.79 8.09 -20.22
CA GLY A 192 20.61 9.37 -20.90
C GLY A 192 19.17 9.86 -21.04
N ALA A 193 18.23 9.36 -20.23
CA ALA A 193 16.89 9.92 -20.15
C ALA A 193 16.87 11.27 -19.41
N ASP A 194 15.93 12.13 -19.78
CA ASP A 194 15.55 13.27 -18.94
C ASP A 194 14.55 12.80 -17.89
N VAL A 195 15.00 12.71 -16.64
CA VAL A 195 14.21 12.20 -15.52
C VAL A 195 13.68 13.31 -14.61
N THR A 196 13.80 14.57 -15.01
CA THR A 196 13.51 15.72 -14.14
C THR A 196 12.05 15.79 -13.69
N THR A 197 11.14 15.19 -14.45
CA THR A 197 9.72 15.11 -14.12
C THR A 197 9.30 13.77 -13.52
N GLU A 198 10.17 12.76 -13.47
CA GLU A 198 9.80 11.44 -12.96
C GLU A 198 9.44 11.48 -11.47
N ALA A 199 8.52 10.59 -11.08
CA ALA A 199 8.19 10.37 -9.68
C ALA A 199 9.43 9.96 -8.88
N ARG A 200 9.42 10.28 -7.59
CA ARG A 200 10.54 10.04 -6.66
C ARG A 200 10.12 9.27 -5.42
N GLY A 201 11.13 8.76 -4.73
CA GLY A 201 10.98 8.02 -3.48
C GLY A 201 10.80 6.53 -3.70
N ARG A 202 10.40 5.84 -2.64
CA ARG A 202 10.09 4.41 -2.69
C ARG A 202 8.89 4.08 -1.85
N PHE A 203 8.30 2.94 -2.14
CA PHE A 203 7.20 2.37 -1.40
C PHE A 203 7.51 0.92 -1.07
N ALA A 204 7.52 0.59 0.22
CA ALA A 204 7.63 -0.78 0.69
C ALA A 204 6.34 -1.17 1.41
N ALA A 205 5.81 -2.37 1.15
CA ALA A 205 4.66 -2.89 1.85
C ALA A 205 4.82 -4.35 2.22
N GLY A 206 4.35 -4.72 3.40
CA GLY A 206 4.07 -6.08 3.80
C GLY A 206 2.57 -6.35 3.69
N PHE A 207 2.21 -7.56 3.30
CA PHE A 207 0.83 -7.99 3.21
C PHE A 207 0.67 -9.43 3.68
N ALA A 208 -0.47 -9.73 4.29
CA ALA A 208 -0.80 -11.07 4.72
C ALA A 208 -2.30 -11.32 4.66
N ARG A 209 -2.67 -12.57 4.39
CA ARG A 209 -4.04 -13.07 4.51
C ARG A 209 -4.03 -14.47 5.07
N GLY A 210 -4.88 -14.71 6.08
CA GLY A 210 -4.97 -15.99 6.74
C GLY A 210 -6.12 -16.07 7.74
N PRO A 211 -6.35 -17.24 8.34
CA PRO A 211 -7.27 -17.39 9.45
C PRO A 211 -6.81 -16.53 10.63
N ASN A 212 -7.76 -16.12 11.46
CA ASN A 212 -7.45 -15.47 12.72
C ASN A 212 -6.83 -16.47 13.71
N ASP A 213 -5.83 -16.03 14.48
CA ASP A 213 -5.10 -16.87 15.43
C ASP A 213 -5.87 -17.15 16.74
N ASP A 214 -7.03 -16.51 16.92
CA ASP A 214 -7.91 -16.71 18.08
C ASP A 214 -8.76 -18.00 18.02
N GLY A 215 -8.62 -18.78 16.93
CA GLY A 215 -9.38 -20.00 16.69
C GLY A 215 -10.83 -19.74 16.23
N SER A 216 -11.18 -18.50 15.88
CA SER A 216 -12.41 -18.20 15.15
C SER A 216 -12.29 -18.59 13.68
N ASP A 217 -13.44 -18.82 13.03
CA ASP A 217 -13.53 -19.02 11.58
C ASP A 217 -13.39 -17.70 10.79
N SER A 218 -12.78 -16.67 11.39
CA SER A 218 -12.62 -15.36 10.77
C SER A 218 -11.40 -15.33 9.89
N MET A 219 -11.48 -14.61 8.78
CA MET A 219 -10.35 -14.34 7.89
C MET A 219 -9.83 -12.94 8.14
N VAL A 220 -8.51 -12.81 8.26
CA VAL A 220 -7.81 -11.55 8.43
C VAL A 220 -7.00 -11.26 7.18
N THR A 221 -7.11 -10.04 6.66
CA THR A 221 -6.23 -9.49 5.64
C THR A 221 -5.57 -8.23 6.22
N ILE A 222 -4.26 -8.08 6.08
CA ILE A 222 -3.51 -6.93 6.56
C ILE A 222 -2.59 -6.44 5.45
N VAL A 223 -2.48 -5.12 5.30
CA VAL A 223 -1.46 -4.44 4.50
C VAL A 223 -0.83 -3.36 5.37
N ILE A 224 0.50 -3.36 5.42
CA ILE A 224 1.31 -2.37 6.13
C ILE A 224 2.29 -1.82 5.13
N GLY A 225 2.56 -0.52 5.13
CA GLY A 225 3.66 -0.04 4.31
C GLY A 225 4.02 1.41 4.51
N SER A 226 5.13 1.75 3.88
CA SER A 226 5.87 2.97 4.09
C SER A 226 6.24 3.59 2.76
N PHE A 227 5.83 4.83 2.57
CA PHE A 227 6.34 5.74 1.55
C PHE A 227 7.44 6.59 2.17
N ARG A 228 8.58 6.68 1.49
CA ARG A 228 9.71 7.51 1.92
C ARG A 228 10.25 8.32 0.77
N GLY A 229 10.48 9.60 1.02
CA GLY A 229 10.99 10.50 -0.01
C GLY A 229 10.01 10.70 -1.17
N PHE A 230 8.72 10.40 -0.99
CA PHE A 230 7.79 10.33 -2.09
C PHE A 230 7.42 11.73 -2.59
N ASN A 231 7.49 11.90 -3.90
CA ASN A 231 7.05 13.09 -4.58
C ASN A 231 6.52 12.67 -5.96
N GLY A 232 5.30 13.10 -6.28
CA GLY A 232 4.67 12.81 -7.56
C GLY A 232 5.40 13.47 -8.74
N GLU A 233 5.06 13.03 -9.95
CA GLU A 233 5.60 13.62 -11.18
C GLU A 233 5.40 15.15 -11.20
N GLY A 234 6.52 15.87 -11.38
CA GLY A 234 6.56 17.33 -11.39
C GLY A 234 6.26 18.03 -10.05
N GLY A 235 6.04 17.27 -8.96
CA GLY A 235 5.92 17.83 -7.64
C GLY A 235 7.29 18.26 -7.08
N THR A 236 7.27 19.01 -5.99
CA THR A 236 8.49 19.45 -5.28
C THR A 236 8.45 19.14 -3.79
N GLU A 237 7.29 18.76 -3.28
CA GLU A 237 7.07 18.46 -1.88
C GLU A 237 7.27 16.97 -1.66
N VAL A 238 8.08 16.66 -0.66
CA VAL A 238 8.35 15.29 -0.24
C VAL A 238 7.43 14.97 0.92
N VAL A 239 6.79 13.80 0.85
CA VAL A 239 5.92 13.30 1.92
C VAL A 239 6.40 11.91 2.32
N ASN A 240 6.40 11.67 3.64
CA ASN A 240 6.54 10.32 4.18
C ASN A 240 5.16 9.89 4.69
N VAL A 241 4.79 8.65 4.40
CA VAL A 241 3.51 8.09 4.85
C VAL A 241 3.75 6.68 5.36
N ASP A 242 3.34 6.41 6.58
CA ASP A 242 3.14 5.05 7.05
C ASP A 242 1.65 4.73 7.05
N HIS A 243 1.30 3.54 6.59
CA HIS A 243 -0.06 3.07 6.55
C HIS A 243 -0.16 1.66 7.11
N LEU A 244 -1.26 1.43 7.82
CA LEU A 244 -1.77 0.13 8.20
C LEU A 244 -3.22 0.09 7.72
N TRP A 245 -3.57 -0.98 7.03
CA TRP A 245 -4.95 -1.34 6.75
C TRP A 245 -5.16 -2.80 7.11
N GLY A 246 -6.31 -3.10 7.69
CA GLY A 246 -6.73 -4.48 7.86
C GLY A 246 -8.22 -4.66 7.68
N ASN A 247 -8.58 -5.89 7.31
CA ASN A 247 -9.94 -6.36 7.20
C ASN A 247 -10.09 -7.67 7.97
N VAL A 248 -11.06 -7.72 8.86
CA VAL A 248 -11.50 -8.96 9.53
C VAL A 248 -12.86 -9.31 8.95
N THR A 249 -12.98 -10.48 8.35
CA THR A 249 -14.26 -11.03 7.87
C THR A 249 -14.66 -12.18 8.76
N GLY A 250 -15.74 -12.02 9.52
CA GLY A 250 -16.31 -13.07 10.37
C GLY A 250 -17.05 -14.13 9.55
N ALA A 251 -17.29 -15.29 10.17
CA ALA A 251 -18.03 -16.40 9.54
C ALA A 251 -19.50 -16.07 9.21
N ASP A 252 -20.06 -15.06 9.88
CA ASP A 252 -21.39 -14.52 9.62
C ASP A 252 -21.42 -13.50 8.46
N GLY A 253 -20.27 -13.23 7.84
CA GLY A 253 -20.10 -12.27 6.76
C GLY A 253 -19.99 -10.82 7.22
N ASN A 254 -20.01 -10.55 8.53
CA ASN A 254 -19.72 -9.22 9.04
C ASN A 254 -18.24 -8.89 8.82
N THR A 255 -17.95 -7.61 8.58
CA THR A 255 -16.61 -7.11 8.30
C THR A 255 -16.23 -5.97 9.24
N ILE A 256 -14.99 -5.96 9.66
CA ILE A 256 -14.35 -4.83 10.33
C ILE A 256 -13.19 -4.40 9.45
N ASP A 257 -13.28 -3.22 8.87
CA ASP A 257 -12.16 -2.57 8.18
C ASP A 257 -11.54 -1.57 9.15
N PHE A 258 -10.23 -1.62 9.36
CA PHE A 258 -9.51 -0.63 10.16
C PHE A 258 -8.33 -0.05 9.37
N MET A 259 -8.01 1.19 9.67
CA MET A 259 -6.99 1.97 8.98
C MET A 259 -6.22 2.79 10.01
N ASN A 260 -4.92 2.88 9.83
CA ASN A 260 -4.10 3.87 10.50
C ASN A 260 -3.13 4.49 9.48
N LEU A 261 -3.21 5.81 9.29
CA LEU A 261 -2.38 6.59 8.38
C LEU A 261 -1.59 7.62 9.18
N ALA A 262 -0.27 7.50 9.19
CA ALA A 262 0.63 8.49 9.75
C ALA A 262 1.32 9.24 8.61
N ILE A 263 1.01 10.52 8.46
CA ILE A 263 1.56 11.39 7.41
C ILE A 263 2.51 12.38 8.06
N GLU A 264 3.75 12.42 7.59
CA GLU A 264 4.74 13.43 7.96
C GLU A 264 4.95 14.38 6.77
N GLY A 265 4.61 15.65 6.96
CA GLY A 265 4.70 16.68 5.92
C GLY A 265 4.25 18.05 6.42
N ASN A 266 4.27 19.07 5.55
CA ASN A 266 3.81 20.42 5.88
C ASN A 266 2.28 20.54 5.71
N VAL A 267 1.55 20.01 6.68
CA VAL A 267 0.09 19.86 6.64
C VAL A 267 -0.61 21.19 6.97
N LEU A 268 -0.07 21.97 7.92
CA LEU A 268 -0.66 23.24 8.35
C LEU A 268 -0.33 24.41 7.42
N GLN A 269 0.83 24.37 6.74
CA GLN A 269 1.26 25.37 5.75
C GLN A 269 1.47 26.79 6.30
N ASP A 270 1.68 26.94 7.62
CA ASP A 270 2.00 28.24 8.22
C ASP A 270 3.50 28.56 8.09
N THR A 271 4.35 27.54 8.18
CA THR A 271 5.79 27.60 7.90
C THR A 271 6.24 26.47 6.97
N THR A 272 7.51 26.05 7.06
CA THR A 272 8.07 24.89 6.35
C THR A 272 8.34 23.72 7.30
N ALA A 273 7.95 23.84 8.57
CA ALA A 273 8.11 22.77 9.54
C ALA A 273 7.14 21.63 9.18
N ALA A 274 7.55 20.38 9.40
CA ALA A 274 6.70 19.23 9.16
C ALA A 274 5.88 18.91 10.42
N GLU A 275 4.59 18.67 10.23
CA GLU A 275 3.69 18.08 11.22
C GLU A 275 3.56 16.58 10.97
N THR A 276 3.15 15.87 12.02
CA THR A 276 2.66 14.50 11.94
C THR A 276 1.15 14.49 12.12
N LEU A 277 0.44 14.02 11.10
CA LEU A 277 -0.99 13.72 11.15
C LEU A 277 -1.15 12.20 11.29
N ASP A 278 -1.56 11.74 12.46
CA ASP A 278 -1.89 10.33 12.73
C ASP A 278 -3.41 10.17 12.71
N MET A 279 -3.93 9.46 11.72
CA MET A 279 -5.36 9.23 11.53
C MET A 279 -5.66 7.74 11.70
N GLN A 280 -6.58 7.42 12.59
CA GLN A 280 -7.10 6.08 12.84
C GLN A 280 -8.57 6.02 12.47
N LEU A 281 -9.01 4.91 11.91
CA LEU A 281 -10.37 4.75 11.43
C LEU A 281 -10.82 3.31 11.50
N VAL A 282 -12.08 3.08 11.86
CA VAL A 282 -12.73 1.78 11.77
C VAL A 282 -14.08 1.91 11.08
N LEU A 283 -14.40 0.93 10.23
CA LEU A 283 -15.72 0.74 9.64
C LEU A 283 -16.24 -0.65 10.01
N TRP A 284 -17.42 -0.69 10.60
CA TRP A 284 -18.22 -1.90 10.73
C TRP A 284 -19.09 -2.07 9.49
N ASN A 285 -19.01 -3.24 8.86
CA ASN A 285 -19.72 -3.58 7.63
C ASN A 285 -19.61 -2.50 6.55
N ARG A 286 -18.45 -1.82 6.50
CA ARG A 286 -18.15 -0.77 5.51
C ARG A 286 -19.15 0.39 5.51
N GLY A 287 -19.79 0.64 6.65
CA GLY A 287 -20.77 1.71 6.80
C GLY A 287 -20.48 2.47 8.08
N LEU A 288 -21.12 2.04 9.18
CA LEU A 288 -21.01 2.63 10.50
C LEU A 288 -19.56 2.68 10.96
N GLY A 289 -19.10 3.79 11.50
CA GLY A 289 -17.70 3.88 11.90
C GLY A 289 -17.34 5.09 12.75
N ARG A 290 -16.06 5.11 13.11
CA ARG A 290 -15.41 6.17 13.88
C ARG A 290 -14.00 6.39 13.35
N GLY A 291 -13.61 7.65 13.31
CA GLY A 291 -12.26 8.08 13.02
C GLY A 291 -11.73 9.00 14.11
N GLU A 292 -10.45 8.86 14.40
CA GLU A 292 -9.71 9.66 15.36
C GLU A 292 -8.48 10.21 14.66
N VAL A 293 -8.14 11.46 14.93
CA VAL A 293 -7.00 12.15 14.33
C VAL A 293 -6.21 12.82 15.42
N VAL A 294 -4.89 12.70 15.36
CA VAL A 294 -3.96 13.42 16.21
C VAL A 294 -2.98 14.18 15.32
N LEU A 295 -2.91 15.50 15.51
CA LEU A 295 -1.96 16.38 14.83
C LEU A 295 -0.92 16.88 15.84
N THR A 296 0.35 16.68 15.52
CA THR A 296 1.49 17.08 16.37
C THR A 296 2.65 17.64 15.55
N GLY A 297 3.58 18.32 16.24
CA GLY A 297 4.83 18.78 15.64
C GLY A 297 4.69 20.04 14.81
N GLY A 298 5.74 20.36 14.04
CA GLY A 298 5.77 21.50 13.12
C GLY A 298 5.20 22.81 13.66
N ASP A 299 4.26 23.37 12.92
CA ASP A 299 3.52 24.59 13.22
C ASP A 299 2.52 24.44 14.37
N ALA A 300 2.10 23.21 14.71
CA ALA A 300 1.32 22.96 15.92
C ALA A 300 2.17 23.21 17.19
N GLY A 301 3.50 23.16 17.06
CA GLY A 301 4.44 23.37 18.16
C GLY A 301 4.27 22.28 19.21
N ALA A 302 3.99 22.70 20.45
CA ALA A 302 3.69 21.79 21.55
C ALA A 302 2.20 21.61 21.81
N ASN A 303 1.34 22.22 20.99
CA ASN A 303 -0.09 21.93 21.03
C ASN A 303 -0.36 20.59 20.33
N ILE A 304 -1.36 19.86 20.83
CA ILE A 304 -1.85 18.62 20.22
C ILE A 304 -3.27 18.89 19.74
N GLY A 305 -3.53 18.63 18.46
CA GLY A 305 -4.87 18.69 17.89
C GLY A 305 -5.49 17.30 17.84
N ASP A 306 -6.52 17.07 18.65
CA ASP A 306 -7.25 15.80 18.71
C ASP A 306 -8.62 15.97 18.01
N GLY A 307 -8.87 15.14 17.02
CA GLY A 307 -10.09 15.13 16.23
C GLY A 307 -10.84 13.82 16.41
N THR A 308 -12.17 13.86 16.54
CA THR A 308 -13.03 12.68 16.56
C THR A 308 -14.20 12.88 15.61
N GLU A 309 -14.50 11.87 14.80
CA GLU A 309 -15.66 11.86 13.92
C GLU A 309 -16.34 10.49 13.95
N CYS A 310 -17.67 10.47 13.92
CA CYS A 310 -18.47 9.26 13.79
C CYS A 310 -19.57 9.44 12.75
N TRP A 311 -19.91 8.35 12.08
CA TRP A 311 -20.89 8.34 10.99
C TRP A 311 -21.72 7.08 11.00
N ASP A 312 -22.84 7.11 10.29
CA ASP A 312 -23.78 6.01 10.22
C ASP A 312 -23.48 5.00 9.08
N ALA A 313 -24.39 4.05 8.85
CA ALA A 313 -24.21 3.05 7.80
C ALA A 313 -24.20 3.62 6.37
N ALA A 314 -24.72 4.83 6.14
CA ALA A 314 -24.65 5.55 4.88
C ALA A 314 -23.38 6.41 4.75
N VAL A 315 -22.52 6.41 5.78
CA VAL A 315 -21.34 7.28 5.91
C VAL A 315 -21.73 8.76 6.04
N GLU A 316 -22.94 9.03 6.54
CA GLU A 316 -23.38 10.39 6.89
C GLU A 316 -22.85 10.74 8.28
N GLN A 317 -22.19 11.89 8.40
CA GLN A 317 -21.60 12.35 9.65
C GLN A 317 -22.70 12.51 10.72
N GLN A 318 -22.48 11.89 11.88
CA GLN A 318 -23.36 11.97 13.05
C GLN A 318 -22.79 12.87 14.16
N TYR A 319 -21.46 12.86 14.29
CA TYR A 319 -20.74 13.60 15.32
C TYR A 319 -19.34 13.98 14.82
N TYR A 320 -18.90 15.20 15.13
CA TYR A 320 -17.55 15.68 14.87
C TYR A 320 -17.08 16.60 15.98
N GLN A 321 -15.83 16.46 16.40
CA GLN A 321 -15.23 17.33 17.41
C GLN A 321 -13.73 17.50 17.14
N VAL A 322 -13.24 18.71 17.39
CA VAL A 322 -11.81 19.01 17.48
C VAL A 322 -11.50 19.68 18.80
N VAL A 323 -10.51 19.13 19.50
CA VAL A 323 -9.95 19.60 20.75
C VAL A 323 -8.49 19.96 20.50
N VAL A 324 -8.06 21.11 21.03
CA VAL A 324 -6.64 21.46 21.08
C VAL A 324 -6.19 21.45 22.52
N THR A 325 -5.15 20.68 22.80
CA THR A 325 -4.49 20.60 24.10
C THR A 325 -3.23 21.45 24.06
N ASP A 326 -3.13 22.45 24.95
CA ASP A 326 -1.95 23.31 25.04
C ASP A 326 -0.79 22.70 25.86
N GLU A 327 0.36 23.37 25.91
CA GLU A 327 1.55 22.95 26.70
C GLU A 327 1.25 22.71 28.20
N ALA A 328 0.24 23.38 28.74
CA ALA A 328 -0.16 23.24 30.14
C ALA A 328 -1.14 22.07 30.37
N GLY A 329 -1.52 21.36 29.30
CA GLY A 329 -2.53 20.30 29.32
C GLY A 329 -3.95 20.84 29.36
N THR A 330 -4.17 22.10 28.98
CA THR A 330 -5.52 22.69 28.93
C THR A 330 -6.18 22.31 27.61
N GLU A 331 -7.26 21.55 27.69
CA GLU A 331 -8.09 21.20 26.54
C GLU A 331 -9.05 22.35 26.19
N THR A 332 -9.05 22.74 24.92
CA THR A 332 -10.00 23.70 24.35
C THR A 332 -10.72 23.06 23.18
N VAL A 333 -12.04 22.90 23.30
CA VAL A 333 -12.88 22.50 22.17
C VAL A 333 -12.98 23.68 21.20
N ILE A 334 -12.45 23.50 19.99
CA ILE A 334 -12.46 24.55 18.96
C ILE A 334 -13.56 24.34 17.93
N GLU A 335 -14.03 23.11 17.75
CA GLU A 335 -15.10 22.79 16.81
C GLU A 335 -15.93 21.60 17.32
N THR A 336 -17.24 21.67 17.11
CA THR A 336 -18.15 20.55 17.39
C THR A 336 -19.36 20.63 16.48
N GLU A 337 -19.67 19.53 15.82
CA GLU A 337 -20.88 19.34 15.02
C GLU A 337 -21.63 18.07 15.48
N GLY A 338 -22.95 18.04 15.26
CA GLY A 338 -23.84 17.00 15.81
C GLY A 338 -24.30 17.27 17.24
N ASP A 339 -24.98 16.29 17.85
CA ASP A 339 -25.44 16.40 19.24
C ASP A 339 -24.35 15.93 20.21
N ALA A 340 -23.64 16.89 20.81
CA ALA A 340 -22.62 16.65 21.81
C ALA A 340 -23.14 15.91 23.05
N ALA A 341 -24.45 15.92 23.32
CA ALA A 341 -25.04 15.16 24.42
C ALA A 341 -25.15 13.66 24.13
N THR A 342 -25.23 13.26 22.85
CA THR A 342 -25.27 11.85 22.44
C THR A 342 -23.92 11.32 21.98
N GLY A 343 -23.02 12.18 21.49
CA GLY A 343 -21.69 11.77 21.02
C GLY A 343 -21.76 10.74 19.89
N CYS A 344 -20.72 9.92 19.79
CA CYS A 344 -20.70 8.80 18.85
C CYS A 344 -21.68 7.69 19.24
N PRO A 345 -22.39 7.07 18.29
CA PRO A 345 -23.29 5.96 18.58
C PRO A 345 -22.50 4.70 18.96
N ALA A 346 -23.09 3.87 19.84
CA ALA A 346 -22.54 2.54 20.12
C ALA A 346 -22.41 1.69 18.84
N PRO A 347 -21.35 0.87 18.70
CA PRO A 347 -20.32 0.59 19.70
C PRO A 347 -19.16 1.59 19.72
N PHE A 348 -19.23 2.68 18.96
CA PHE A 348 -18.15 3.65 18.78
C PHE A 348 -18.25 4.85 19.75
N ASP A 349 -19.01 4.69 20.84
CA ASP A 349 -19.13 5.65 21.93
C ASP A 349 -17.90 5.70 22.84
N VAL A 350 -16.90 4.85 22.59
CA VAL A 350 -15.60 4.81 23.26
C VAL A 350 -14.45 5.01 22.27
N PRO A 351 -13.25 5.39 22.73
CA PRO A 351 -12.06 5.52 21.88
C PRO A 351 -11.70 4.24 21.11
N LEU A 352 -11.06 4.38 19.94
CA LEU A 352 -10.66 3.23 19.12
C LEU A 352 -9.66 2.31 19.83
N ALA A 353 -8.77 2.89 20.64
CA ALA A 353 -7.85 2.14 21.48
C ALA A 353 -8.57 1.22 22.49
N ASP A 354 -9.69 1.67 23.07
CA ASP A 354 -10.48 0.89 24.02
C ASP A 354 -11.25 -0.25 23.34
N LEU A 355 -11.50 -0.13 22.03
CA LEU A 355 -12.06 -1.20 21.19
C LEU A 355 -11.01 -2.21 20.73
N GLY A 356 -9.72 -1.96 21.01
CA GLY A 356 -8.61 -2.80 20.56
C GLY A 356 -8.43 -2.77 19.04
N ILE A 357 -8.76 -1.64 18.39
CA ILE A 357 -8.50 -1.47 16.97
C ILE A 357 -6.99 -1.32 16.76
N PRO A 358 -6.35 -2.17 15.93
CA PRO A 358 -4.91 -2.11 15.73
C PRO A 358 -4.45 -0.81 15.09
N THR A 359 -3.29 -0.36 15.54
CA THR A 359 -2.58 0.85 15.08
C THR A 359 -1.17 0.49 14.59
N LEU A 360 -0.48 1.44 13.98
CA LEU A 360 0.93 1.28 13.60
C LEU A 360 1.84 0.98 14.81
N ALA A 361 1.44 1.40 16.02
CA ALA A 361 2.18 1.09 17.25
C ALA A 361 2.05 -0.39 17.66
N ASP A 362 1.00 -1.08 17.22
CA ASP A 362 0.78 -2.50 17.51
C ASP A 362 1.52 -3.44 16.53
N VAL A 363 2.03 -2.89 15.43
CA VAL A 363 2.83 -3.64 14.46
C VAL A 363 4.17 -4.00 15.09
N ASP A 364 4.65 -5.22 14.82
CA ASP A 364 6.00 -5.63 15.19
C ASP A 364 7.03 -4.62 14.66
N GLN A 365 7.79 -4.01 15.58
CA GLN A 365 8.69 -2.92 15.26
C GLN A 365 9.89 -3.39 14.39
N GLY A 366 10.22 -4.68 14.41
CA GLY A 366 11.19 -5.26 13.49
C GLY A 366 10.67 -5.28 12.05
N ILE A 367 9.41 -5.69 11.85
CA ILE A 367 8.75 -5.66 10.54
C ILE A 367 8.60 -4.21 10.04
N LEU A 368 8.08 -3.31 10.87
CA LEU A 368 7.90 -1.91 10.49
C LEU A 368 9.24 -1.26 10.16
N GLY A 369 10.26 -1.46 11.01
CA GLY A 369 11.61 -0.96 10.75
C GLY A 369 12.24 -1.51 9.47
N ALA A 370 12.01 -2.79 9.13
CA ALA A 370 12.49 -3.37 7.88
C ALA A 370 11.81 -2.76 6.65
N LEU A 371 10.48 -2.53 6.70
CA LEU A 371 9.74 -1.87 5.62
C LEU A 371 10.20 -0.42 5.44
N GLN A 372 10.36 0.31 6.54
CA GLN A 372 10.87 1.68 6.51
C GLN A 372 12.30 1.73 5.93
N ASN A 373 13.19 0.82 6.35
CA ASN A 373 14.53 0.71 5.80
C ASN A 373 14.52 0.42 4.30
N ALA A 374 13.68 -0.51 3.84
CA ALA A 374 13.52 -0.81 2.42
C ALA A 374 12.97 0.40 1.63
N ALA A 375 12.04 1.17 2.21
CA ALA A 375 11.53 2.39 1.60
C ALA A 375 12.58 3.52 1.58
N GLU A 376 13.46 3.61 2.57
CA GLU A 376 14.53 4.61 2.61
C GLU A 376 15.69 4.27 1.68
N ASN A 377 16.10 3.01 1.66
CA ASN A 377 17.38 2.60 1.09
C ASN A 377 17.26 1.70 -0.15
N GLY A 378 16.08 1.15 -0.44
CA GLY A 378 15.86 0.22 -1.56
C GLY A 378 16.38 -1.19 -1.26
N LEU A 379 16.62 -1.99 -2.31
CA LEU A 379 17.16 -3.35 -2.15
C LEU A 379 18.62 -3.31 -1.69
N GLY A 380 18.92 -4.00 -0.58
CA GLY A 380 20.28 -4.14 -0.04
C GLY A 380 20.71 -3.07 0.97
N GLY A 381 19.78 -2.21 1.38
CA GLY A 381 19.93 -1.29 2.51
C GLY A 381 19.73 -1.93 3.87
#